data_AF-A0AAJ6EWL0-F1
#
_entry.id   AF-A0AAJ6EWL0-F1
#
_cell.length_a   1.000
_cell.length_b   1.000
_cell.length_c   1.000
_cell.angle_alpha   90.00
_cell.angle_beta   90.00
_cell.angle_gamma   90.00
#
_symmetry.space_group_name_H-M   'P 1'
#
loop_
_entity.id
_entity.type
_entity.pdbx_description
1 polymer ?
#
loop_
_entity_poly.entity_id
_entity_poly.type
_entity_poly.pdbx_seq_one_letter_code
_entity_poly.pdbx_strand_id
1 'polypeptide(L)'
;MQKIGAKINLSAGDLVGHLNCHYLTNLDLKVANGELAKPKIWDPVLEALAARGAEHEQGYIDHLKSGGLAVTQIGGIGVDGTAVAATREAMARGDAVIAQGALQVGLWNGRADILLRVEKPSQLGAWSYEVTDTKLARETKGNTVLQISLYSDMLSNIQGVAPVAAHVVTPGTNFEPEAYRIADYAAYYRHVRGSLERAIAGPAGTSVGPLSRADRSL
;
A
#
# COMPACT_ATOMS: atom_id res chain seq x y z
N MET A 1 9.19 6.25 2.74
CA MET A 1 9.10 7.69 2.45
C MET A 1 10.24 8.04 1.52
N GLN A 2 9.95 8.76 0.44
CA GLN A 2 10.97 9.13 -0.54
C GLN A 2 10.82 10.59 -0.94
N LYS A 3 11.92 11.34 -0.97
CA LYS A 3 11.94 12.69 -1.52
C LYS A 3 12.29 12.65 -3.00
N ILE A 4 11.40 13.17 -3.84
CA ILE A 4 11.60 13.31 -5.29
C ILE A 4 11.54 14.81 -5.62
N GLY A 5 12.71 15.40 -5.89
CA GLY A 5 12.84 16.86 -5.99
C GLY A 5 12.49 17.54 -4.66
N ALA A 6 11.50 18.43 -4.69
CA ALA A 6 11.01 19.14 -3.50
C ALA A 6 9.83 18.43 -2.80
N LYS A 7 9.32 17.32 -3.34
CA LYS A 7 8.12 16.66 -2.84
C LYS A 7 8.45 15.36 -2.10
N ILE A 8 7.66 15.06 -1.08
CA ILE A 8 7.70 13.78 -0.37
C ILE A 8 6.62 12.87 -0.95
N ASN A 9 7.01 11.65 -1.29
CA ASN A 9 6.11 10.57 -1.62
C ASN A 9 6.01 9.60 -0.44
N LEU A 10 4.77 9.22 -0.12
CA LEU A 10 4.38 8.31 0.95
C LEU A 10 3.83 7.01 0.37
N SER A 11 4.12 5.90 1.04
CA SER A 11 3.60 4.56 0.70
C SER A 11 2.75 3.96 1.81
N ALA A 12 2.11 2.82 1.53
CA ALA A 12 1.42 2.02 2.56
C ALA A 12 2.34 1.66 3.73
N GLY A 13 3.61 1.37 3.44
CA GLY A 13 4.62 1.09 4.45
C GLY A 13 4.89 2.27 5.38
N ASP A 14 4.83 3.51 4.88
CA ASP A 14 4.97 4.71 5.71
C ASP A 14 3.78 4.90 6.64
N LEU A 15 2.56 4.64 6.13
CA LEU A 15 1.33 4.72 6.90
C LEU A 15 1.33 3.69 8.05
N VAL A 16 1.70 2.45 7.74
CA VAL A 16 1.84 1.37 8.72
C VAL A 16 2.99 1.66 9.70
N GLY A 17 4.13 2.15 9.20
CA GLY A 17 5.27 2.54 10.01
C GLY A 17 4.92 3.64 11.02
N HIS A 18 4.16 4.65 10.58
CA HIS A 18 3.67 5.73 11.44
C HIS A 18 2.75 5.25 12.55
N LEU A 19 1.82 4.33 12.22
CA LEU A 19 0.94 3.71 13.22
C LEU A 19 1.77 2.98 14.29
N ASN A 20 2.77 2.21 13.86
CA ASN A 20 3.57 1.39 14.77
C ASN A 20 4.54 2.25 15.61
N CYS A 21 5.08 3.34 15.05
CA CYS A 21 6.03 4.19 15.74
C CYS A 21 6.10 5.60 15.13
N HIS A 22 5.55 6.60 15.82
CA HIS A 22 5.67 8.00 15.39
C HIS A 22 7.13 8.49 15.31
N TYR A 23 8.02 7.97 16.14
CA TYR A 23 9.44 8.31 16.08
C TYR A 23 10.10 7.81 14.77
N LEU A 24 9.65 6.66 14.24
CA LEU A 24 10.13 6.15 12.96
C LEU A 24 9.80 7.12 11.82
N THR A 25 8.62 7.75 11.84
CA THR A 25 8.27 8.80 10.85
C THR A 25 9.27 9.96 10.86
N ASN A 26 9.71 10.41 12.03
CA ASN A 26 10.71 11.49 12.13
C ASN A 26 12.08 11.04 11.61
N LEU A 27 12.48 9.79 11.86
CA LEU A 27 13.71 9.23 11.30
C LEU A 27 13.62 9.11 9.78
N ASP A 28 12.50 8.63 9.24
CA ASP A 28 12.27 8.50 7.80
C ASP A 28 12.27 9.87 7.11
N LEU A 29 11.72 10.91 7.76
CA LEU A 29 11.82 12.30 7.28
C LEU A 29 13.27 12.78 7.21
N LYS A 30 14.07 12.54 8.25
CA LYS A 30 15.50 12.90 8.28
C LYS A 30 16.28 12.16 7.19
N VAL A 31 15.99 10.88 6.99
CA VAL A 31 16.58 10.09 5.90
C VAL A 31 16.18 10.66 4.54
N ALA A 32 14.89 10.95 4.33
CA ALA A 32 14.38 11.53 3.08
C ALA A 32 14.95 12.93 2.78
N ASN A 33 15.28 13.71 3.82
CA ASN A 33 15.94 15.01 3.69
C ASN A 33 17.47 14.92 3.56
N GLY A 34 18.07 13.73 3.69
CA GLY A 34 19.52 13.55 3.64
C GLY A 34 20.25 13.93 4.94
N GLU A 35 19.52 14.15 6.04
CA GLU A 35 20.09 14.43 7.36
C GLU A 35 20.61 13.15 8.05
N LEU A 36 20.08 11.98 7.68
CA LEU A 36 20.52 10.67 8.16
C LEU A 36 20.72 9.70 7.00
N ALA A 37 21.68 8.78 7.13
CA ALA A 37 21.81 7.65 6.22
C ALA A 37 20.82 6.54 6.59
N LYS A 38 20.19 5.92 5.60
CA LYS A 38 19.36 4.73 5.83
C LYS A 38 20.26 3.56 6.23
N PRO A 39 19.98 2.85 7.35
CA PRO A 39 20.77 1.69 7.72
C PRO A 39 20.66 0.61 6.64
N LYS A 40 21.80 0.07 6.21
CA LYS A 40 21.86 -1.10 5.33
C LYS A 40 21.87 -2.35 6.20
N ILE A 41 20.70 -2.97 6.36
CA ILE A 41 20.56 -4.26 7.03
C ILE A 41 20.27 -5.28 5.94
N TRP A 42 21.19 -6.22 5.72
CA TRP A 42 20.91 -7.43 4.98
C TRP A 42 20.51 -8.51 5.99
N ASP A 43 19.34 -9.11 5.79
CA ASP A 43 18.82 -10.17 6.64
C ASP A 43 18.29 -11.29 5.73
N PRO A 44 18.93 -12.49 5.74
CA PRO A 44 18.50 -13.61 4.90
C PRO A 44 17.08 -14.08 5.21
N VAL A 45 16.57 -13.82 6.43
CA VAL A 45 15.17 -14.13 6.78
C VAL A 45 14.21 -13.19 6.05
N LEU A 46 14.55 -11.90 5.93
CA LEU A 46 13.74 -10.93 5.19
C LEU A 46 13.75 -11.24 3.69
N GLU A 47 14.90 -11.66 3.14
CA GLU A 47 15.01 -12.06 1.75
C GLU A 47 14.15 -13.30 1.44
N ALA A 48 14.23 -14.34 2.28
CA ALA A 48 13.41 -15.53 2.14
C ALA A 48 11.90 -15.23 2.29
N LEU A 49 11.53 -14.28 3.15
CA LEU A 49 10.14 -13.82 3.27
C LEU A 49 9.66 -13.08 2.03
N ALA A 50 10.48 -12.22 1.45
CA ALA A 50 10.16 -11.52 0.21
C ALA A 50 9.97 -12.50 -0.95
N ALA A 51 10.86 -13.48 -1.09
CA ALA A 51 10.76 -14.53 -2.11
C ALA A 51 9.44 -15.31 -1.99
N ARG A 52 9.08 -15.75 -0.78
CA ARG A 52 7.80 -16.44 -0.53
C ARG A 52 6.58 -15.56 -0.81
N GLY A 53 6.68 -14.26 -0.55
CA GLY A 53 5.63 -13.30 -0.91
C GLY A 53 5.42 -13.26 -2.42
N ALA A 54 6.50 -13.12 -3.18
CA ALA A 54 6.45 -13.11 -4.64
C ALA A 54 5.94 -14.44 -5.23
N GLU A 55 6.33 -15.58 -4.66
CA GLU A 55 5.82 -16.90 -5.04
C GLU A 55 4.31 -17.02 -4.83
N HIS A 56 3.80 -16.52 -3.69
CA HIS A 56 2.37 -16.57 -3.38
C HIS A 56 1.55 -15.64 -4.30
N GLU A 57 2.05 -14.43 -4.56
CA GLU A 57 1.45 -13.52 -5.53
C GLU A 57 1.39 -14.15 -6.93
N GLN A 58 2.50 -14.72 -7.40
CA GLN A 58 2.56 -15.38 -8.69
C GLN A 58 1.60 -16.59 -8.75
N GLY A 59 1.52 -17.38 -7.67
CA GLY A 59 0.55 -18.46 -7.56
C GLY A 59 -0.90 -17.98 -7.66
N TYR A 60 -1.22 -16.82 -7.09
CA TYR A 60 -2.56 -16.23 -7.22
C TYR A 60 -2.83 -15.74 -8.65
N ILE A 61 -1.85 -15.12 -9.30
CA ILE A 61 -1.96 -14.74 -10.72
C ILE A 61 -2.22 -15.96 -11.60
N ASP A 62 -1.52 -17.06 -11.36
CA ASP A 62 -1.68 -18.30 -12.13
C ASP A 62 -3.04 -18.95 -11.85
N HIS A 63 -3.52 -18.88 -10.61
CA HIS A 63 -4.88 -19.28 -10.24
C HIS A 63 -5.93 -18.48 -11.03
N LEU A 64 -5.82 -17.14 -11.10
CA LEU A 64 -6.74 -16.30 -11.88
C LEU A 64 -6.72 -16.64 -13.38
N LYS A 65 -5.53 -16.86 -13.95
CA LYS A 65 -5.37 -17.31 -15.34
C LYS A 65 -6.02 -18.68 -15.58
N SER A 66 -5.85 -19.62 -14.65
CA SER A 66 -6.48 -20.95 -14.74
C SER A 66 -8.00 -20.89 -14.67
N GLY A 67 -8.54 -19.87 -13.99
CA GLY A 67 -9.97 -19.52 -13.99
C GLY A 67 -10.46 -18.82 -15.26
N GLY A 68 -9.60 -18.64 -16.28
CA GLY A 68 -9.94 -18.06 -17.58
C GLY A 68 -9.86 -16.53 -17.65
N LEU A 69 -9.33 -15.87 -16.61
CA LEU A 69 -9.17 -14.42 -16.62
C LEU A 69 -7.88 -14.01 -17.34
N ALA A 70 -8.01 -13.03 -18.24
CA ALA A 70 -6.85 -12.37 -18.84
C ALA A 70 -6.19 -11.44 -17.81
N VAL A 71 -4.89 -11.62 -17.59
CA VAL A 71 -4.09 -10.83 -16.64
C VAL A 71 -3.12 -9.92 -17.38
N THR A 72 -3.26 -8.62 -17.18
CA THR A 72 -2.32 -7.60 -17.63
C THR A 72 -1.30 -7.33 -16.54
N GLN A 73 -0.01 -7.59 -16.78
CA GLN A 73 1.04 -7.35 -15.78
C GLN A 73 1.75 -6.02 -16.04
N ILE A 74 1.82 -5.16 -15.02
CA ILE A 74 2.53 -3.89 -15.08
C ILE A 74 3.99 -4.09 -14.65
N GLY A 75 4.91 -4.02 -15.61
CA GLY A 75 6.33 -4.21 -15.37
C GLY A 75 6.99 -3.12 -14.51
N GLY A 76 8.24 -3.36 -14.12
CA GLY A 76 9.05 -2.46 -13.29
C GLY A 76 8.95 -2.73 -11.78
N ILE A 77 9.92 -2.23 -11.02
CA ILE A 77 10.01 -2.42 -9.56
C ILE A 77 9.46 -1.19 -8.81
N GLY A 78 9.67 0.01 -9.37
CA GLY A 78 9.25 1.28 -8.76
C GLY A 78 7.86 1.73 -9.19
N VAL A 79 7.40 2.82 -8.56
CA VAL A 79 6.26 3.61 -9.02
C VAL A 79 6.79 4.85 -9.73
N ASP A 80 6.98 4.72 -11.04
CA ASP A 80 7.35 5.82 -11.93
C ASP A 80 6.17 6.22 -12.83
N GLY A 81 6.34 7.31 -13.58
CA GLY A 81 5.29 7.82 -14.47
C GLY A 81 4.86 6.82 -15.54
N THR A 82 5.77 5.97 -16.01
CA THR A 82 5.49 4.95 -17.03
C THR A 82 4.61 3.85 -16.46
N ALA A 83 4.95 3.32 -15.29
CA ALA A 83 4.15 2.29 -14.63
C ALA A 83 2.75 2.80 -14.25
N VAL A 84 2.65 4.06 -13.76
CA VAL A 84 1.36 4.69 -13.44
C VAL A 84 0.52 4.89 -14.69
N ALA A 85 1.11 5.34 -15.80
CA ALA A 85 0.42 5.49 -17.07
C ALA A 85 -0.10 4.14 -17.60
N ALA A 86 0.75 3.11 -17.62
CA ALA A 86 0.38 1.77 -18.06
C ALA A 86 -0.77 1.18 -17.22
N THR A 87 -0.76 1.42 -15.90
CA THR A 87 -1.85 1.01 -15.01
C THR A 87 -3.16 1.71 -15.37
N ARG A 88 -3.12 3.03 -15.56
CA ARG A 88 -4.31 3.83 -15.95
C ARG A 88 -4.86 3.43 -17.31
N GLU A 89 -3.99 3.14 -18.28
CA GLU A 89 -4.39 2.66 -19.59
C GLU A 89 -5.08 1.29 -19.51
N ALA A 90 -4.53 0.36 -18.73
CA ALA A 90 -5.15 -0.95 -18.50
C ALA A 90 -6.52 -0.81 -17.82
N MET A 91 -6.65 0.08 -16.83
CA MET A 91 -7.93 0.38 -16.19
C MET A 91 -8.95 0.98 -17.17
N ALA A 92 -8.51 1.88 -18.06
CA ALA A 92 -9.35 2.52 -19.06
C ALA A 92 -9.79 1.57 -20.19
N ARG A 93 -9.00 0.53 -20.49
CA ARG A 93 -9.43 -0.56 -21.39
C ARG A 93 -10.41 -1.53 -20.75
N GLY A 94 -10.50 -1.54 -19.42
CA GLY A 94 -11.32 -2.48 -18.69
C GLY A 94 -10.72 -3.88 -18.64
N ASP A 95 -9.39 -3.98 -18.63
CA ASP A 95 -8.67 -5.25 -18.45
C ASP A 95 -9.18 -5.94 -17.17
N ALA A 96 -9.51 -7.24 -17.25
CA ALA A 96 -10.20 -7.95 -16.18
C ALA A 96 -9.37 -8.00 -14.88
N VAL A 97 -8.08 -8.26 -15.02
CA VAL A 97 -7.12 -8.33 -13.92
C VAL A 97 -5.88 -7.51 -14.30
N ILE A 98 -5.46 -6.61 -13.43
CA ILE A 98 -4.22 -5.85 -13.58
C ILE A 98 -3.30 -6.23 -12.42
N ALA A 99 -2.24 -6.96 -12.71
CA ALA A 99 -1.24 -7.36 -11.73
C ALA A 99 -0.15 -6.29 -11.59
N GLN A 100 0.32 -6.09 -10.36
CA GLN A 100 1.35 -5.13 -9.99
C GLN A 100 0.99 -3.68 -10.36
N GLY A 101 -0.29 -3.31 -10.24
CA GLY A 101 -0.81 -1.99 -10.62
C GLY A 101 -0.15 -0.86 -9.83
N ALA A 102 0.56 0.03 -10.53
CA ALA A 102 1.22 1.19 -9.95
C ALA A 102 0.23 2.36 -9.84
N LEU A 103 -0.02 2.82 -8.61
CA LEU A 103 -0.94 3.89 -8.30
C LEU A 103 -0.18 5.12 -7.78
N GLN A 104 -0.64 6.30 -8.16
CA GLN A 104 -0.14 7.57 -7.62
C GLN A 104 -1.25 8.63 -7.58
N VAL A 105 -1.46 9.22 -6.40
CA VAL A 105 -2.46 10.26 -6.11
C VAL A 105 -1.90 11.24 -5.06
N GLY A 106 -1.70 12.50 -5.44
CA GLY A 106 -1.13 13.51 -4.54
C GLY A 106 0.28 13.12 -4.07
N LEU A 107 0.47 13.04 -2.76
CA LEU A 107 1.73 12.59 -2.13
C LEU A 107 1.81 11.06 -1.99
N TRP A 108 0.73 10.34 -2.29
CA TRP A 108 0.64 8.89 -2.06
C TRP A 108 0.98 8.11 -3.33
N ASN A 109 1.77 7.06 -3.17
CA ASN A 109 2.07 6.12 -4.23
C ASN A 109 2.20 4.68 -3.69
N GLY A 110 2.10 3.71 -4.59
CA GLY A 110 2.31 2.31 -4.24
C GLY A 110 2.00 1.37 -5.40
N ARG A 111 2.37 0.11 -5.22
CA ARG A 111 1.98 -0.99 -6.10
C ARG A 111 0.96 -1.85 -5.38
N ALA A 112 -0.21 -2.00 -5.99
CA ALA A 112 -1.19 -2.99 -5.58
C ALA A 112 -0.86 -4.31 -6.28
N ASP A 113 -0.91 -5.42 -5.55
CA ASP A 113 -0.60 -6.73 -6.11
C ASP A 113 -1.55 -7.06 -7.27
N ILE A 114 -2.86 -6.84 -7.05
CA ILE A 114 -3.89 -7.07 -8.05
C ILE A 114 -4.96 -5.98 -7.98
N LEU A 115 -5.37 -5.47 -9.14
CA LEU A 115 -6.61 -4.71 -9.32
C LEU A 115 -7.59 -5.59 -10.10
N LEU A 116 -8.75 -5.87 -9.50
CA LEU A 116 -9.80 -6.69 -10.11
C LEU A 116 -10.93 -5.79 -10.61
N ARG A 117 -11.32 -5.97 -11.87
CA ARG A 117 -12.46 -5.27 -12.45
C ARG A 117 -13.76 -5.76 -11.81
N VAL A 118 -14.65 -4.82 -11.51
CA VAL A 118 -16.05 -5.07 -11.13
C VAL A 118 -16.99 -4.28 -12.03
N GLU A 119 -18.15 -4.84 -12.35
CA GLU A 119 -19.16 -4.21 -13.22
C GLU A 119 -19.99 -3.15 -12.47
N LYS A 120 -19.28 -2.11 -11.99
CA LYS A 120 -19.84 -0.95 -11.31
C LYS A 120 -19.44 0.32 -12.07
N PRO A 121 -20.39 1.13 -12.56
CA PRO A 121 -20.06 2.33 -13.33
C PRO A 121 -19.14 3.31 -12.60
N SER A 122 -18.22 3.91 -13.35
CA SER A 122 -17.23 4.87 -12.85
C SER A 122 -16.81 5.86 -13.96
N GLN A 123 -15.81 6.71 -13.69
CA GLN A 123 -15.19 7.56 -14.71
C GLN A 123 -14.47 6.76 -15.82
N LEU A 124 -14.27 5.45 -15.63
CA LEU A 124 -13.68 4.55 -16.63
C LEU A 124 -14.73 3.97 -17.59
N GLY A 125 -16.02 4.18 -17.35
CA GLY A 125 -17.12 3.60 -18.13
C GLY A 125 -18.04 2.73 -17.28
N ALA A 126 -18.42 1.55 -17.79
CA ALA A 126 -19.37 0.65 -17.14
C ALA A 126 -18.79 -0.13 -15.94
N TRP A 127 -17.48 -0.02 -15.70
CA TRP A 127 -16.76 -0.79 -14.68
C TRP A 127 -15.92 0.11 -13.76
N SER A 128 -15.46 -0.48 -12.66
CA SER A 128 -14.52 0.10 -11.70
C SER A 128 -13.57 -0.98 -11.20
N TYR A 129 -12.62 -0.65 -10.33
CA TYR A 129 -11.68 -1.61 -9.77
C TYR A 129 -11.75 -1.69 -8.26
N GLU A 130 -11.46 -2.88 -7.74
CA GLU A 130 -11.21 -3.17 -6.34
C GLU A 130 -9.82 -3.79 -6.18
N VAL A 131 -9.22 -3.63 -5.00
CA VAL A 131 -7.87 -4.12 -4.72
C VAL A 131 -7.94 -5.54 -4.17
N THR A 132 -7.03 -6.40 -4.63
CA THR A 132 -6.71 -7.67 -3.97
C THR A 132 -5.24 -7.68 -3.58
N ASP A 133 -4.97 -7.85 -2.29
CA ASP A 133 -3.66 -7.83 -1.67
C ASP A 133 -3.26 -9.27 -1.30
N THR A 134 -2.10 -9.72 -1.77
CA THR A 134 -1.61 -11.09 -1.55
C THR A 134 -0.61 -11.06 -0.40
N LYS A 135 -0.95 -11.73 0.70
CA LYS A 135 -0.19 -11.61 1.95
C LYS A 135 0.21 -12.94 2.51
N LEU A 136 1.46 -13.01 2.98
CA LEU A 136 1.84 -14.06 3.92
C LEU A 136 1.08 -13.84 5.23
N ALA A 137 0.59 -14.92 5.85
CA ALA A 137 -0.25 -14.89 7.06
C ALA A 137 0.41 -14.27 8.31
N ARG A 138 1.62 -13.71 8.20
CA ARG A 138 2.39 -13.12 9.31
C ARG A 138 2.06 -11.64 9.57
N GLU A 139 1.30 -10.98 8.71
CA GLU A 139 0.91 -9.59 8.92
C GLU A 139 -0.25 -9.43 9.91
N THR A 140 -0.25 -8.32 10.66
CA THR A 140 -1.35 -8.01 11.56
C THR A 140 -2.55 -7.47 10.79
N LYS A 141 -3.77 -7.83 11.22
CA LYS A 141 -5.02 -7.38 10.61
C LYS A 141 -5.10 -5.85 10.48
N GLY A 142 -4.56 -5.10 11.45
CA GLY A 142 -4.53 -3.63 11.41
C GLY A 142 -3.67 -3.06 10.28
N ASN A 143 -2.49 -3.64 10.03
CA ASN A 143 -1.60 -3.20 8.95
C ASN A 143 -2.22 -3.47 7.58
N THR A 144 -2.76 -4.66 7.39
CA THR A 144 -3.44 -5.07 6.15
C THR A 144 -4.61 -4.15 5.84
N VAL A 145 -5.47 -3.87 6.84
CA VAL A 145 -6.61 -2.95 6.69
C VAL A 145 -6.17 -1.56 6.24
N LEU A 146 -5.07 -1.02 6.79
CA LEU A 146 -4.57 0.29 6.38
C LEU A 146 -4.06 0.30 4.94
N GLN A 147 -3.35 -0.74 4.52
CA GLN A 147 -2.83 -0.85 3.16
C GLN A 147 -3.96 -0.93 2.14
N ILE A 148 -4.92 -1.84 2.32
CA ILE A 148 -6.05 -1.99 1.39
C ILE A 148 -6.95 -0.74 1.39
N SER A 149 -7.08 -0.04 2.53
CA SER A 149 -7.82 1.23 2.60
C SER A 149 -7.12 2.33 1.82
N LEU A 150 -5.78 2.44 1.92
CA LEU A 150 -5.00 3.41 1.16
C LEU A 150 -5.16 3.21 -0.34
N TYR A 151 -4.97 1.98 -0.82
CA TYR A 151 -5.10 1.70 -2.25
C TYR A 151 -6.53 1.87 -2.75
N SER A 152 -7.54 1.53 -1.93
CA SER A 152 -8.95 1.79 -2.27
C SER A 152 -9.27 3.29 -2.35
N ASP A 153 -8.70 4.11 -1.48
CA ASP A 153 -8.81 5.58 -1.54
C ASP A 153 -8.13 6.14 -2.79
N MET A 154 -6.95 5.64 -3.15
CA MET A 154 -6.27 6.01 -4.40
C MET A 154 -7.09 5.62 -5.64
N LEU A 155 -7.67 4.41 -5.67
CA LEU A 155 -8.59 4.02 -6.73
C LEU A 155 -9.81 4.93 -6.79
N SER A 156 -10.41 5.27 -5.65
CA SER A 156 -11.54 6.20 -5.60
C SER A 156 -11.24 7.54 -6.26
N ASN A 157 -10.02 8.07 -6.10
CA ASN A 157 -9.58 9.29 -6.76
C ASN A 157 -9.36 9.12 -8.27
N ILE A 158 -8.93 7.92 -8.72
CA ILE A 158 -8.66 7.62 -10.12
C ILE A 158 -9.95 7.37 -10.91
N GLN A 159 -10.86 6.57 -10.36
CA GLN A 159 -12.08 6.12 -11.05
C GLN A 159 -13.32 6.95 -10.65
N GLY A 160 -13.20 7.85 -9.67
CA GLY A 160 -14.28 8.74 -9.24
C GLY A 160 -15.38 8.10 -8.38
N VAL A 161 -15.26 6.81 -8.07
CA VAL A 161 -16.18 6.09 -7.19
C VAL A 161 -15.41 5.22 -6.20
N ALA A 162 -15.82 5.26 -4.94
CA ALA A 162 -15.21 4.45 -3.90
C ALA A 162 -15.46 2.94 -4.16
N PRO A 163 -14.40 2.10 -4.07
CA PRO A 163 -14.54 0.66 -3.95
C PRO A 163 -15.47 0.28 -2.79
N VAL A 164 -16.27 -0.77 -2.96
CA VAL A 164 -17.12 -1.27 -1.87
C VAL A 164 -16.30 -2.17 -0.96
N ALA A 165 -15.50 -3.04 -1.57
CA ALA A 165 -14.62 -3.96 -0.91
C ALA A 165 -13.17 -3.83 -1.39
N ALA A 166 -12.28 -4.41 -0.59
CA ALA A 166 -10.98 -4.91 -1.03
C ALA A 166 -10.84 -6.34 -0.51
N HIS A 167 -9.89 -7.08 -1.07
CA HIS A 167 -9.72 -8.48 -0.76
C HIS A 167 -8.31 -8.78 -0.31
N VAL A 168 -8.17 -9.80 0.54
CA VAL A 168 -6.88 -10.30 1.01
C VAL A 168 -6.81 -11.79 0.73
N VAL A 169 -5.73 -12.24 0.10
CA VAL A 169 -5.51 -13.65 -0.23
C VAL A 169 -4.28 -14.14 0.51
N THR A 170 -4.48 -15.12 1.40
CA THR A 170 -3.40 -15.70 2.22
C THR A 170 -3.13 -17.17 1.85
N PRO A 171 -1.92 -17.70 2.08
CA PRO A 171 -1.61 -19.11 1.84
C PRO A 171 -2.56 -20.06 2.58
N GLY A 172 -2.81 -21.23 2.01
CA GLY A 172 -3.62 -22.29 2.64
C GLY A 172 -5.14 -22.08 2.55
N THR A 173 -5.59 -21.06 1.82
CA THR A 173 -7.02 -20.76 1.57
C THR A 173 -7.50 -21.23 0.20
N ASN A 174 -6.70 -21.99 -0.55
CA ASN A 174 -6.94 -22.30 -1.97
C ASN A 174 -7.18 -21.06 -2.84
N PHE A 175 -6.55 -19.94 -2.47
CA PHE A 175 -6.73 -18.64 -3.12
C PHE A 175 -8.13 -18.03 -3.01
N GLU A 176 -8.96 -18.51 -2.07
CA GLU A 176 -10.24 -17.88 -1.74
C GLU A 176 -10.00 -16.51 -1.06
N PRO A 177 -10.44 -15.39 -1.67
CA PRO A 177 -10.19 -14.06 -1.12
C PRO A 177 -11.10 -13.75 0.08
N GLU A 178 -10.51 -13.27 1.17
CA GLU A 178 -11.27 -12.68 2.27
C GLU A 178 -11.67 -11.24 1.90
N ALA A 179 -12.97 -10.93 1.94
CA ALA A 179 -13.50 -9.62 1.59
C ALA A 179 -13.56 -8.66 2.80
N TYR A 180 -13.11 -7.43 2.59
CA TYR A 180 -13.09 -6.35 3.56
C TYR A 180 -13.90 -5.17 3.03
N ARG A 181 -15.01 -4.84 3.69
CA ARG A 181 -15.82 -3.67 3.33
C ARG A 181 -15.09 -2.38 3.71
N ILE A 182 -14.74 -1.56 2.72
CA ILE A 182 -13.90 -0.37 2.91
C ILE A 182 -14.54 0.66 3.84
N ALA A 183 -15.87 0.79 3.79
CA ALA A 183 -16.61 1.71 4.64
C ALA A 183 -16.40 1.44 6.15
N ASP A 184 -16.21 0.18 6.54
CA ASP A 184 -16.08 -0.22 7.96
C ASP A 184 -14.76 0.29 8.57
N TYR A 185 -13.76 0.55 7.72
CA TYR A 185 -12.42 0.98 8.13
C TYR A 185 -12.12 2.45 7.81
N ALA A 186 -13.03 3.13 7.09
CA ALA A 186 -12.77 4.45 6.53
C ALA A 186 -12.45 5.51 7.60
N ALA A 187 -13.10 5.47 8.77
CA ALA A 187 -12.82 6.41 9.86
C ALA A 187 -11.43 6.22 10.46
N TYR A 188 -11.06 4.95 10.70
CA TYR A 188 -9.74 4.58 11.21
C TYR A 188 -8.63 4.97 10.23
N TYR A 189 -8.80 4.61 8.95
CA TYR A 189 -7.89 5.00 7.89
C TYR A 189 -7.66 6.52 7.81
N ARG A 190 -8.75 7.32 7.77
CA ARG A 190 -8.63 8.79 7.73
C ARG A 190 -7.89 9.36 8.93
N HIS A 191 -8.11 8.79 10.12
CA HIS A 191 -7.42 9.21 11.33
C HIS A 191 -5.91 9.01 11.23
N VAL A 192 -5.47 7.80 10.87
CA VAL A 192 -4.04 7.47 10.76
C VAL A 192 -3.39 8.25 9.61
N ARG A 193 -4.05 8.32 8.45
CA ARG A 193 -3.57 9.08 7.28
C ARG A 193 -3.37 10.55 7.64
N GLY A 194 -4.37 11.18 8.24
CA GLY A 194 -4.28 12.59 8.63
C GLY A 194 -3.21 12.84 9.70
N SER A 195 -2.98 11.87 10.60
CA SER A 195 -1.88 11.97 11.58
C SER A 195 -0.51 12.01 10.90
N LEU A 196 -0.26 11.10 9.95
CA LEU A 196 0.99 11.09 9.19
C LEU A 196 1.16 12.35 8.35
N GLU A 197 0.12 12.79 7.64
CA GLU A 197 0.16 14.02 6.85
C GLU A 197 0.49 15.25 7.71
N ARG A 198 -0.06 15.36 8.93
CA ARG A 198 0.31 16.42 9.87
C ARG A 198 1.74 16.30 10.37
N ALA A 199 2.20 15.08 10.65
CA ALA A 199 3.56 14.84 11.13
C ALA A 199 4.62 15.27 10.10
N ILE A 200 4.35 15.08 8.80
CA ILE A 200 5.27 15.53 7.73
C ILE A 200 5.14 17.02 7.39
N ALA A 201 4.00 17.65 7.70
CA ALA A 201 3.75 19.07 7.44
C ALA A 201 4.27 19.99 8.57
N GLY A 202 4.49 19.44 9.77
CA GLY A 202 5.04 20.18 10.91
C GLY A 202 6.51 20.56 10.71
N PRO A 203 7.00 21.64 11.35
CA PRO A 203 8.43 21.96 11.35
C PRO A 203 9.20 20.79 11.96
N ALA A 204 10.28 20.37 11.29
CA ALA A 204 11.18 19.31 11.75
C ALA A 204 11.75 19.68 13.14
N GLY A 205 11.08 19.26 14.22
CA GLY A 205 11.42 19.82 15.53
C GLY A 205 10.44 19.53 16.66
N THR A 206 9.94 18.31 16.81
CA THR A 206 9.57 17.82 18.13
C THR A 206 10.28 16.51 18.39
N SER A 207 11.51 16.64 18.89
CA SER A 207 12.18 15.55 19.61
C SER A 207 11.25 15.16 20.76
N VAL A 208 10.58 14.03 20.65
CA VAL A 208 10.15 13.33 21.86
C VAL A 208 11.45 12.91 22.52
N GLY A 209 11.85 13.64 23.56
CA GLY A 209 13.03 13.31 24.35
C GLY A 209 12.92 11.86 24.86
N PRO A 210 14.05 11.19 25.10
CA PRO A 210 14.01 9.83 25.64
C PRO A 210 13.14 9.82 26.90
N LEU A 211 12.25 8.83 27.01
CA LEU A 211 11.53 8.54 28.24
C LEU A 211 12.57 8.41 29.35
N SER A 212 12.69 9.43 30.20
CA SER A 212 13.48 9.35 31.41
C SER A 212 12.85 8.23 32.24
N ARG A 213 13.58 7.13 32.44
CA ARG A 213 13.29 6.19 33.53
C ARG A 213 13.16 7.03 34.79
N ALA A 214 11.96 7.03 35.37
CA ALA A 214 11.76 7.58 36.69
C ALA A 214 12.58 6.74 37.66
N ASP A 215 13.66 7.32 38.19
CA ASP A 215 14.30 6.85 39.40
C ASP A 215 13.24 6.82 40.51
N ARG A 216 12.90 5.61 40.96
CA ARG A 216 12.30 5.41 42.27
C ARG A 216 13.39 4.86 43.18
N SER A 217 14.08 5.77 43.84
CA SER A 217 14.73 5.52 45.11
C SER A 217 13.67 5.42 46.21
N LEU A 218 13.54 4.24 46.81
CA LEU A 218 13.26 4.03 48.23
C LEU A 218 14.12 2.86 48.70
#